data_AF-A0A1E7DSG9-F1
#
_entry.id   AF-A0A1E7DSG9-F1
#
_cell.length_a   1.000
_cell.length_b   1.000
_cell.length_c   1.000
_cell.angle_alpha   90.00
_cell.angle_beta   90.00
_cell.angle_gamma   90.00
#
_symmetry.space_group_name_H-M   'P 1'
#
loop_
_entity.id
_entity.type
_entity.pdbx_description
1 polymer ?
#
loop_
_entity_poly.entity_id
_entity_poly.type
_entity_poly.pdbx_seq_one_letter_code
_entity_poly.pdbx_strand_id
1 'polypeptide(L)' 'MKRSKTPRNWNAKKTFAYGIQFDSRSEADYYIKLLADPAVEKVEVQPVFDIIPAYSVICRRCEEAGRQQNEKTKRLIKL' A
#
# COMPACT_ATOMS: atom_id res chain seq x y z
N MET A 1 26.67 22.28 17.78
CA MET A 1 26.98 21.58 16.51
C MET A 1 25.79 20.70 16.14
N LYS A 2 25.11 20.96 15.02
CA LYS A 2 23.99 20.12 14.55
C LYS A 2 24.57 18.85 13.94
N ARG A 3 24.31 17.68 14.54
CA ARG A 3 24.69 16.38 13.96
C ARG A 3 23.99 16.24 12.61
N SER A 4 24.76 16.12 11.52
CA SER A 4 24.20 15.75 10.22
C SER A 4 23.53 14.39 10.38
N LYS A 5 22.25 14.28 9.98
CA LYS A 5 21.57 12.98 9.91
C LYS A 5 22.27 12.17 8.83
N THR A 6 23.13 11.25 9.23
CA THR A 6 23.69 10.26 8.31
C THR A 6 22.52 9.51 7.69
N PRO A 7 22.38 9.50 6.35
CA PRO A 7 21.30 8.76 5.71
C PRO A 7 21.47 7.30 6.10
N ARG A 8 20.43 6.71 6.67
CA ARG A 8 20.50 5.30 7.07
C ARG A 8 20.60 4.48 5.80
N ASN A 9 21.72 3.80 5.61
CA ASN A 9 21.96 2.99 4.43
C ASN A 9 21.16 1.67 4.57
N TRP A 10 19.93 1.65 4.08
CA TRP A 10 19.05 0.48 4.05
C TRP A 10 19.48 -0.50 2.94
N ASN A 11 20.77 -0.89 2.94
CA ASN A 11 21.26 -1.96 2.07
C ASN A 11 20.91 -3.32 2.71
N ALA A 12 19.62 -3.65 2.73
CA ALA A 12 19.17 -4.97 3.09
C ALA A 12 19.65 -5.95 2.01
N LYS A 13 20.53 -6.89 2.41
CA LYS A 13 20.98 -7.94 1.49
C LYS A 13 19.81 -8.89 1.25
N LYS A 14 19.35 -8.97 0.01
CA LYS A 14 18.37 -9.95 -0.43
C LYS A 14 18.87 -11.36 -0.09
N THR A 15 18.00 -12.17 0.48
CA THR A 15 18.29 -13.55 0.91
C THR A 15 17.34 -14.53 0.25
N PHE A 16 17.76 -15.78 0.11
CA PHE A 16 16.96 -16.83 -0.50
C PHE A 16 16.64 -17.92 0.53
N ALA A 17 15.39 -18.39 0.55
CA ALA A 17 14.99 -19.58 1.29
C ALA A 17 14.06 -20.42 0.43
N TYR A 18 14.36 -21.71 0.28
CA TYR A 18 13.59 -22.66 -0.55
C TYR A 18 13.27 -22.14 -1.97
N GLY A 19 14.21 -21.42 -2.59
CA GLY A 19 14.05 -20.85 -3.93
C GLY A 19 13.25 -19.53 -4.00
N ILE A 20 12.72 -19.03 -2.88
CA ILE A 20 11.99 -17.76 -2.79
C ILE A 20 12.95 -16.65 -2.34
N GLN A 21 12.85 -15.47 -2.98
CA GLN A 21 13.63 -14.29 -2.64
C GLN A 21 12.93 -13.46 -1.55
N PHE A 22 13.67 -13.12 -0.50
CA PHE A 22 13.22 -12.28 0.62
C PHE A 22 14.08 -11.02 0.71
N ASP A 23 13.47 -9.93 1.18
CA ASP A 23 14.14 -8.64 1.32
C ASP A 23 15.01 -8.57 2.59
N SER A 24 14.78 -9.49 3.53
CA SER A 24 15.61 -9.60 4.73
C SER A 24 15.80 -11.04 5.21
N ARG A 25 16.92 -11.27 5.93
CA ARG A 25 17.20 -12.54 6.61
C ARG A 25 16.11 -12.91 7.63
N SER A 26 15.59 -11.92 8.36
CA SER A 26 14.53 -12.13 9.35
C SER A 26 13.24 -12.66 8.73
N GLU A 27 12.87 -12.21 7.54
CA GLU A 27 11.70 -12.74 6.83
C GLU A 27 11.92 -14.17 6.37
N ALA A 28 13.10 -14.48 5.83
CA ALA A 28 13.46 -15.84 5.44
C ALA A 28 13.43 -16.80 6.66
N ASP A 29 14.00 -16.38 7.80
CA ASP A 29 14.00 -17.16 9.05
C ASP A 29 12.57 -17.36 9.60
N TYR A 30 11.71 -16.35 9.49
CA TYR A 30 10.30 -16.44 9.89
C TYR A 30 9.50 -17.36 8.97
N TYR A 31 9.75 -17.30 7.66
CA TYR A 31 9.17 -18.20 6.68
C TYR A 31 9.50 -19.67 7.00
N ILE A 32 10.75 -19.97 7.34
CA ILE A 32 11.17 -21.31 7.75
C ILE A 32 10.42 -21.77 9.00
N LYS A 33 10.20 -20.88 9.98
CA LYS A 33 9.42 -21.21 11.19
C LYS A 33 7.97 -21.54 10.88
N LEU A 34 7.34 -20.79 9.98
CA LEU A 34 5.96 -21.04 9.57
C LEU A 34 5.81 -22.40 8.87
N LEU A 35 6.79 -22.81 8.06
CA LEU A 35 6.77 -24.13 7.42
C LEU A 35 6.92 -25.30 8.42
N ALA A 36 7.50 -25.05 9.60
CA ALA A 36 7.67 -26.05 10.64
C ALA A 36 6.47 -26.15 11.59
N ASP A 37 5.53 -25.20 11.52
CA ASP A 37 4.36 -25.15 12.39
C ASP A 37 3.22 -26.02 11.82
N PRO A 38 2.79 -27.08 12.50
CA PRO A 38 1.71 -27.95 12.03
C PRO A 38 0.34 -27.26 11.99
N ALA A 39 0.18 -26.10 12.65
CA ALA A 39 -1.06 -25.31 12.59
C ALA A 39 -1.18 -24.46 11.30
N VAL A 40 -0.10 -24.35 10.52
CA VAL A 40 -0.06 -23.54 9.30
C VAL A 40 -0.31 -24.43 8.09
N GLU A 41 -1.49 -24.29 7.47
CA GLU A 41 -1.88 -25.09 6.30
C GLU A 41 -1.16 -24.64 5.02
N LYS A 42 -0.99 -23.33 4.83
CA LYS A 42 -0.39 -22.74 3.63
C LYS A 42 0.24 -21.40 3.94
N VAL A 43 1.43 -21.16 3.37
CA VAL A 43 2.11 -19.86 3.43
C VAL A 43 2.16 -19.28 2.02
N GLU A 44 1.52 -18.13 1.83
CA GLU A 44 1.58 -17.36 0.59
C GLU A 44 2.56 -16.19 0.75
N VAL A 45 3.70 -16.29 0.07
CA VAL A 45 4.76 -15.28 0.15
C VAL A 45 4.53 -14.21 -0.92
N GLN A 46 4.53 -12.94 -0.52
CA GLN A 46 4.42 -11.77 -1.41
C GLN A 46 3.24 -11.86 -2.40
N PRO A 47 1.98 -11.88 -1.91
CA PRO A 47 0.82 -11.89 -2.79
C PRO A 47 0.83 -10.66 -3.71
N VAL A 48 0.62 -10.90 -5.00
CA VAL A 48 0.47 -9.84 -6.00
C VAL A 48 -1.00 -9.43 -6.01
N PHE A 49 -1.27 -8.15 -5.77
CA PHE A 49 -2.61 -7.59 -5.84
C PHE A 49 -2.75 -6.72 -7.08
N ASP A 50 -3.89 -6.84 -7.75
CA ASP A 50 -4.26 -5.93 -8.81
C ASP A 50 -4.77 -4.62 -8.20
N ILE A 51 -4.12 -3.52 -8.57
CA ILE A 51 -4.62 -2.18 -8.21
C ILE A 51 -5.82 -1.89 -9.10
N ILE A 52 -6.98 -1.71 -8.49
CA ILE A 52 -8.18 -1.26 -9.20
C ILE A 52 -7.85 0.09 -9.85
N PRO A 53 -8.06 0.25 -11.17
CA PRO A 53 -7.77 1.51 -11.84
C PRO A 53 -8.63 2.63 -11.25
N ALA A 54 -8.10 3.86 -11.31
CA ALA A 54 -8.89 5.02 -10.94
C ALA A 54 -10.17 5.06 -11.79
N TYR A 55 -11.32 5.17 -11.15
CA TYR A 55 -12.62 5.28 -11.80
C TYR A 55 -13.29 6.59 -11.41
N SER A 56 -14.09 7.15 -12.33
CA SER A 56 -14.88 8.34 -12.04
C SER A 56 -16.06 7.99 -11.15
N VAL A 57 -16.33 8.86 -10.18
CA VAL A 57 -17.51 8.79 -9.33
C VAL A 57 -18.36 10.02 -9.58
N ILE A 58 -19.66 9.80 -9.81
CA ILE A 58 -20.60 10.91 -9.99
C ILE A 58 -20.83 11.58 -8.64
N CYS A 59 -20.39 12.83 -8.52
CA CYS A 59 -20.71 13.68 -7.39
C CYS A 59 -22.22 13.95 -7.35
N ARG A 60 -22.99 13.29 -6.48
CA ARG A 60 -24.45 13.56 -6.38
C ARG A 60 -24.81 14.99 -5.97
N ARG A 61 -23.86 15.76 -5.42
CA ARG A 61 -24.07 17.17 -5.02
C ARG A 61 -23.86 18.16 -6.17
N CYS A 62 -23.13 17.76 -7.19
CA CYS A 62 -22.65 18.66 -8.23
C CYS A 62 -22.70 18.10 -9.64
N GLU A 63 -23.07 16.84 -9.82
CA GLU A 63 -23.22 16.15 -11.10
C GLU A 63 -22.08 16.47 -12.06
N GLU A 64 -20.84 16.40 -11.55
CA GLU A 64 -19.60 16.69 -12.31
C GLU A 64 -19.40 18.16 -12.72
N ALA A 65 -20.32 19.07 -12.42
CA ALA A 65 -20.21 20.50 -12.72
C ALA A 65 -19.19 21.25 -11.83
N GLY A 66 -18.69 20.62 -10.76
CA GLY A 66 -17.72 21.23 -9.82
C GLY A 66 -18.25 22.44 -9.04
N ARG A 67 -19.55 22.74 -9.15
CA ARG A 67 -20.25 23.84 -8.49
C ARG A 67 -21.66 23.38 -8.13
N GLN A 68 -22.14 23.81 -6.97
CA GLN A 68 -23.52 23.58 -6.55
C GLN A 68 -24.35 24.84 -6.81
N GLN A 69 -25.54 24.71 -7.38
CA GLN A 69 -26.46 25.84 -7.50
C GLN A 69 -27.11 26.11 -6.14
N ASN A 70 -27.01 27.36 -5.68
CA ASN A 70 -27.71 27.78 -4.46
C ASN A 70 -29.20 27.91 -4.74
N GLU A 71 -30.03 27.14 -4.03
CA GLU A 71 -31.49 27.12 -4.20
C GLU A 71 -32.14 28.49 -3.98
N LYS A 72 -31.61 29.31 -3.05
CA LYS A 72 -32.19 30.62 -2.70
C LYS A 72 -31.81 31.72 -3.69
N THR A 73 -30.60 31.68 -4.22
CA THR A 73 -30.04 32.78 -5.03
C THR A 73 -29.84 32.41 -6.49
N LYS A 74 -30.05 31.14 -6.86
CA LYS A 74 -29.79 30.54 -8.18
C LYS A 74 -28.35 30.69 -8.70
N ARG A 75 -27.42 31.19 -7.88
CA ARG A 75 -26.00 31.37 -8.24
C ARG A 75 -25.23 30.07 -8.07
N LEU A 76 -24.24 29.85 -8.94
CA LEU A 76 -23.29 28.74 -8.82
C LEU A 76 -22.26 29.05 -7.73
N ILE A 77 -22.19 28.19 -6.72
CA ILE A 77 -21.22 28.26 -5.63
C ILE A 77 -20.19 27.16 -5.85
N LYS A 78 -18.92 27.51 -5.66
CA LYS A 78 -17.84 26.52 -5.68
C LYS A 78 -18.02 25.62 -4.45
N LEU A 79 -18.06 24.30 -4.67
CA LEU A 79 -18.00 23.33 -3.59
C LEU A 79 -16.59 23.31 -2.96
#